data_AF-A0A6J5UJ08-F1
#
_entry.id   AF-A0A6J5UJ08-F1
#
_cell.length_a   1.000
_cell.length_b   1.000
_cell.length_c   1.000
_cell.angle_alpha   90.00
_cell.angle_beta   90.00
_cell.angle_gamma   90.00
#
_symmetry.space_group_name_H-M   'P 1'
#
loop_
_entity.id
_entity.type
_entity.pdbx_description
1 polymer ?
#
loop_
_entity_poly.entity_id
_entity_poly.type
_entity_poly.pdbx_seq_one_letter_code
_entity_poly.pdbx_strand_id
1 'polypeptide(L)'
;MGTQAPTDQNNYASTDIDEKLAKQKAIDDWLPITSSRNAKWWYSAFHNVTAMVGAGVLSLPYAMSELGWGPGVVILVLSWIITLYTLWQMVEMHEMVPGKRFDRYHELGQHAFGEKLGLYIVVPQQLVVEVGVNIVYMVTGGKSLQKVHNSVCPECKKIKLTYFIMIFASVHFVLSHLPNLNSISGVSLAAAVMSLSYSTIAWAASVNKGVVDNVQYGYKAKSTSGTVFNFFNALGEVAFAYAGHNVVLEIQATIPSTPEKPSKGPMWRGVIVAYIVVALCYFPVALIGYYIFGNSVEDNILMSLQKPVWLIAMANMFVVIHVIGSYQIYAMPVFDMIETVLVKKLNFKPTRTLRFITRNIYVAFTMFVGITFPFFSGLLGFSEDLLLPQQHISSLA
;
A
#
# COMPACT_ATOMS: atom_id res chain seq x y z
N MET A 1 -13.05 -65.89 -27.39
CA MET A 1 -13.36 -64.45 -27.43
C MET A 1 -12.42 -63.78 -26.45
N GLY A 2 -11.42 -63.04 -26.96
CA GLY A 2 -10.47 -62.31 -26.11
C GLY A 2 -11.12 -61.03 -25.60
N THR A 3 -11.08 -60.82 -24.29
CA THR A 3 -11.43 -59.56 -23.62
C THR A 3 -10.38 -58.50 -23.98
N GLN A 4 -10.79 -57.47 -24.72
CA GLN A 4 -10.00 -56.26 -24.93
C GLN A 4 -9.83 -55.51 -23.60
N ALA A 5 -8.59 -55.15 -23.27
CA ALA A 5 -8.24 -54.32 -22.12
C ALA A 5 -8.60 -52.84 -22.40
N PRO A 6 -9.14 -52.09 -21.42
CA PRO A 6 -9.35 -50.65 -21.56
C PRO A 6 -8.05 -49.91 -21.16
N THR A 7 -7.05 -49.88 -22.04
CA THR A 7 -5.73 -49.28 -21.71
C THR A 7 -5.47 -47.92 -22.38
N ASP A 8 -6.08 -47.62 -23.53
CA ASP A 8 -5.69 -46.42 -24.28
C ASP A 8 -6.44 -45.15 -23.84
N GLN A 9 -7.74 -45.23 -23.56
CA GLN A 9 -8.52 -44.05 -23.13
C GLN A 9 -8.08 -43.50 -21.77
N ASN A 10 -7.69 -44.37 -20.84
CA ASN A 10 -7.21 -43.95 -19.52
C ASN A 10 -5.83 -43.27 -19.60
N ASN A 11 -4.95 -43.71 -20.51
CA ASN A 11 -3.63 -43.11 -20.71
C ASN A 11 -3.71 -41.75 -21.44
N TYR A 12 -4.62 -41.59 -22.41
CA TYR A 12 -4.85 -40.28 -23.05
C TYR A 12 -5.46 -39.26 -22.09
N ALA A 13 -6.43 -39.69 -21.25
CA ALA A 13 -7.03 -38.83 -20.24
C ALA A 13 -6.04 -38.42 -19.14
N SER A 14 -5.15 -39.33 -18.70
CA SER A 14 -4.10 -38.99 -17.73
C SER A 14 -3.08 -38.00 -18.31
N THR A 15 -2.68 -38.18 -19.57
CA THR A 15 -1.72 -37.29 -20.25
C THR A 15 -2.26 -35.87 -20.45
N ASP A 16 -3.55 -35.71 -20.79
CA ASP A 16 -4.20 -34.39 -20.90
C ASP A 16 -4.35 -33.69 -19.54
N ILE A 17 -4.61 -34.45 -18.46
CA ILE A 17 -4.65 -33.90 -17.09
C ILE A 17 -3.25 -33.45 -16.67
N ASP A 18 -2.22 -34.26 -16.91
CA ASP A 18 -0.83 -33.93 -16.57
C ASP A 18 -0.33 -32.71 -17.34
N GLU A 19 -0.69 -32.58 -18.63
CA GLU A 19 -0.34 -31.40 -19.44
C GLU A 19 -1.05 -30.13 -18.95
N LYS A 20 -2.34 -30.23 -18.58
CA LYS A 20 -3.10 -29.12 -17.98
C LYS A 20 -2.52 -28.69 -16.63
N LEU A 21 -2.15 -29.65 -15.78
CA LEU A 21 -1.51 -29.39 -14.48
C LEU A 21 -0.13 -28.75 -14.66
N ALA A 22 0.68 -29.25 -15.60
CA ALA A 22 1.98 -28.69 -15.92
C ALA A 22 1.87 -27.25 -16.44
N LYS A 23 0.88 -26.98 -17.31
CA LYS A 23 0.60 -25.63 -17.82
C LYS A 23 0.14 -24.70 -16.70
N GLN A 24 -0.75 -25.16 -15.82
CA GLN A 24 -1.23 -24.38 -14.68
C GLN A 24 -0.08 -24.02 -13.73
N LYS A 25 0.76 -25.01 -13.39
CA LYS A 25 1.96 -24.81 -12.58
C LYS A 25 2.93 -23.82 -13.22
N ALA A 26 3.18 -23.91 -14.53
CA ALA A 26 4.07 -22.98 -15.22
C ALA A 26 3.54 -21.53 -15.20
N ILE A 27 2.22 -21.34 -15.23
CA ILE A 27 1.61 -20.01 -15.09
C ILE A 27 1.78 -19.51 -13.65
N ASP A 28 1.54 -20.35 -12.66
CA ASP A 28 1.66 -19.97 -11.25
C ASP A 28 3.12 -19.69 -10.86
N ASP A 29 4.08 -20.44 -11.41
CA ASP A 29 5.53 -20.19 -11.26
C ASP A 29 5.98 -18.90 -11.96
N TRP A 30 5.21 -18.42 -12.95
CA TRP A 30 5.50 -17.17 -13.64
C TRP A 30 4.90 -15.96 -12.91
N LEU A 31 3.68 -16.07 -12.38
CA LEU A 31 2.92 -14.95 -11.83
C LEU A 31 3.58 -14.28 -10.60
N PRO A 32 3.49 -12.94 -10.46
CA PRO A 32 4.21 -12.20 -9.43
C PRO A 32 3.97 -12.65 -7.99
N ILE A 33 2.74 -13.04 -7.62
CA ILE A 33 2.43 -13.45 -6.24
C ILE A 33 2.79 -14.91 -5.97
N THR A 34 2.54 -15.81 -6.93
CA THR A 34 2.68 -17.26 -6.74
C THR A 34 4.07 -17.81 -7.09
N SER A 35 4.89 -17.07 -7.84
CA SER A 35 6.21 -17.51 -8.31
C SER A 35 7.25 -17.78 -7.21
N SER A 36 7.02 -17.33 -5.98
CA SER A 36 7.99 -17.53 -4.89
C SER A 36 7.33 -17.59 -3.51
N ARG A 37 7.44 -18.75 -2.86
CA ARG A 37 6.86 -19.01 -1.53
C ARG A 37 7.89 -19.31 -0.44
N ASN A 38 9.00 -18.56 -0.43
CA ASN A 38 10.12 -18.77 0.49
C ASN A 38 10.28 -17.63 1.51
N ALA A 39 9.25 -16.79 1.68
CA ALA A 39 9.32 -15.65 2.58
C ALA A 39 9.40 -16.11 4.04
N LYS A 40 10.20 -15.41 4.83
CA LYS A 40 10.35 -15.66 6.27
C LYS A 40 9.39 -14.75 7.04
N TRP A 41 9.08 -15.07 8.30
CA TRP A 41 8.12 -14.29 9.09
C TRP A 41 8.49 -12.81 9.23
N TRP A 42 9.78 -12.46 9.22
CA TRP A 42 10.19 -11.05 9.29
C TRP A 42 10.04 -10.32 7.95
N TYR A 43 9.88 -11.05 6.84
CA TYR A 43 9.57 -10.45 5.54
C TYR A 43 8.18 -9.85 5.55
N SER A 44 7.20 -10.55 6.12
CA SER A 44 5.87 -9.98 6.29
C SER A 44 5.89 -8.76 7.21
N ALA A 45 6.74 -8.73 8.24
CA ALA A 45 6.85 -7.54 9.10
C ALA A 45 7.25 -6.29 8.31
N PHE A 46 8.37 -6.30 7.58
CA PHE A 46 8.79 -5.10 6.84
C PHE A 46 7.93 -4.83 5.61
N HIS A 47 7.34 -5.84 4.95
CA HIS A 47 6.39 -5.62 3.87
C HIS A 47 5.12 -4.93 4.37
N ASN A 48 4.56 -5.36 5.51
CA ASN A 48 3.41 -4.70 6.14
C ASN A 48 3.77 -3.28 6.63
N VAL A 49 4.94 -3.08 7.26
CA VAL A 49 5.40 -1.72 7.64
C VAL A 49 5.52 -0.83 6.41
N THR A 50 6.09 -1.34 5.32
CA THR A 50 6.25 -0.58 4.07
C THR A 50 4.90 -0.23 3.45
N ALA A 51 3.95 -1.18 3.44
CA ALA A 51 2.61 -0.96 2.94
C ALA A 51 1.89 0.11 3.77
N MET A 52 1.88 -0.05 5.09
CA MET A 52 1.12 0.79 6.00
C MET A 52 1.75 2.15 6.25
N VAL A 53 3.01 2.20 6.69
CA VAL A 53 3.71 3.44 7.13
C VAL A 53 4.15 4.26 5.92
N GLY A 54 3.17 4.68 5.13
CA GLY A 54 3.27 5.37 3.85
C GLY A 54 3.24 6.89 3.94
N ALA A 55 2.83 7.53 2.85
CA ALA A 55 2.60 8.97 2.78
C ALA A 55 1.54 9.46 3.79
N GLY A 56 0.58 8.61 4.18
CA GLY A 56 -0.51 8.98 5.08
C GLY A 56 -0.08 9.38 6.49
N VAL A 57 1.03 8.85 7.01
CA VAL A 57 1.53 9.27 8.35
C VAL A 57 1.89 10.76 8.40
N LEU A 58 2.34 11.32 7.27
CA LEU A 58 2.77 12.72 7.18
C LEU A 58 1.59 13.70 7.18
N SER A 59 0.39 13.24 6.82
CA SER A 59 -0.84 14.04 6.82
C SER A 59 -1.68 13.85 8.09
N LEU A 60 -1.40 12.85 8.93
CA LEU A 60 -2.14 12.66 10.20
C LEU A 60 -2.24 13.93 11.08
N PRO A 61 -1.20 14.77 11.23
CA PRO A 61 -1.30 16.01 11.98
C PRO A 61 -2.30 17.00 11.35
N TYR A 62 -2.38 17.00 10.02
CA TYR A 62 -3.35 17.79 9.27
C TYR A 62 -4.76 17.27 9.48
N ALA A 63 -4.98 15.96 9.39
CA ALA A 63 -6.26 15.33 9.71
C ALA A 63 -6.71 15.68 11.15
N MET A 64 -5.80 15.67 12.12
CA MET A 64 -6.08 16.12 13.49
C MET A 64 -6.51 17.59 13.57
N SER A 65 -5.98 18.47 12.70
CA SER A 65 -6.40 19.88 12.65
C SER A 65 -7.81 20.10 12.10
N GLU A 66 -8.32 19.14 11.33
CA GLU A 66 -9.68 19.14 10.80
C GLU A 66 -10.67 18.45 11.75
N LEU A 67 -10.23 17.42 12.48
CA LEU A 67 -11.05 16.68 13.45
C LEU A 67 -11.09 17.33 14.85
N GLY A 68 -10.06 18.12 15.18
CA GLY A 68 -9.81 18.59 16.55
C GLY A 68 -9.32 17.49 17.49
N TRP A 69 -8.96 17.85 18.72
CA TRP A 69 -8.41 16.92 19.71
C TRP A 69 -9.34 15.76 20.06
N GLY A 70 -10.59 16.05 20.42
CA GLY A 70 -11.54 15.03 20.90
C GLY A 70 -11.83 13.97 19.84
N PRO A 71 -12.53 14.33 18.74
CA PRO A 71 -12.80 13.39 17.66
C PRO A 71 -11.52 12.83 17.03
N GLY A 72 -10.49 13.64 16.83
CA GLY A 72 -9.23 13.22 16.21
C GLY A 72 -8.53 12.09 16.97
N VAL A 73 -8.37 12.21 18.29
CA VAL A 73 -7.75 11.16 19.11
C VAL A 73 -8.61 9.89 19.12
N VAL A 74 -9.93 10.04 19.24
CA VAL A 74 -10.86 8.89 19.22
C VAL A 74 -10.76 8.14 17.89
N ILE A 75 -10.83 8.86 16.76
CA ILE A 75 -10.73 8.28 15.42
C ILE A 75 -9.35 7.63 15.23
N LEU A 76 -8.25 8.26 15.67
CA LEU A 76 -6.90 7.69 15.56
C LEU A 76 -6.76 6.35 16.31
N VAL A 77 -7.27 6.28 17.55
CA VAL A 77 -7.24 5.07 18.39
C VAL A 77 -8.16 3.99 17.84
N LEU A 78 -9.41 4.34 17.51
CA LEU A 78 -10.38 3.39 16.97
C LEU A 78 -9.91 2.82 15.63
N SER A 79 -9.40 3.66 14.72
CA SER A 79 -8.84 3.20 13.45
C SER A 79 -7.68 2.23 13.66
N TRP A 80 -6.77 2.48 14.60
CA TRP A 80 -5.69 1.53 14.92
C TRP A 80 -6.22 0.18 15.43
N ILE A 81 -7.18 0.18 16.35
CA ILE A 81 -7.76 -1.05 16.92
C ILE A 81 -8.55 -1.83 15.86
N ILE A 82 -9.46 -1.14 15.15
CA ILE A 82 -10.33 -1.75 14.14
C ILE A 82 -9.48 -2.33 13.01
N THR A 83 -8.49 -1.58 12.52
CA THR A 83 -7.66 -2.06 11.41
C THR A 83 -6.80 -3.25 11.82
N LEU A 84 -6.27 -3.28 13.05
CA LEU A 84 -5.56 -4.45 13.58
C LEU A 84 -6.48 -5.69 13.62
N TYR A 85 -7.71 -5.50 14.11
CA TYR A 85 -8.70 -6.56 14.18
C TYR A 85 -9.10 -7.07 12.79
N THR A 86 -9.41 -6.19 11.85
CA THR A 86 -9.81 -6.60 10.50
C THR A 86 -8.65 -7.24 9.73
N LEU A 87 -7.40 -6.81 9.97
CA LEU A 87 -6.22 -7.45 9.40
C LEU A 87 -6.03 -8.85 10.00
N TRP A 88 -6.21 -9.03 11.31
CA TRP A 88 -6.22 -10.35 11.93
C TRP A 88 -7.22 -11.31 11.27
N GLN A 89 -8.44 -10.83 11.02
CA GLN A 89 -9.46 -11.63 10.33
C GLN A 89 -8.99 -12.07 8.94
N MET A 90 -8.34 -11.20 8.17
CA MET A 90 -7.78 -11.58 6.87
C MET A 90 -6.68 -12.64 6.96
N VAL A 91 -5.83 -12.55 7.98
CA VAL A 91 -4.77 -13.56 8.21
C VAL A 91 -5.36 -14.94 8.48
N GLU A 92 -6.43 -15.02 9.27
CA GLU A 92 -7.15 -16.26 9.52
C GLU A 92 -7.93 -16.76 8.29
N MET A 93 -8.54 -15.84 7.54
CA MET A 93 -9.34 -16.18 6.35
C MET A 93 -8.51 -16.71 5.17
N HIS A 94 -7.21 -16.39 5.09
CA HIS A 94 -6.34 -16.84 3.99
C HIS A 94 -6.33 -18.37 3.81
N GLU A 95 -6.54 -19.14 4.88
CA GLU A 95 -6.53 -20.62 4.87
C GLU A 95 -7.73 -21.21 5.61
N MET A 96 -8.87 -20.49 5.63
CA MET A 96 -10.07 -20.94 6.37
C MET A 96 -10.72 -22.20 5.81
N VAL A 97 -10.50 -22.50 4.52
CA VAL A 97 -11.01 -23.70 3.87
C VAL A 97 -9.89 -24.74 3.77
N PRO A 98 -10.06 -25.96 4.31
CA PRO A 98 -9.05 -27.01 4.21
C PRO A 98 -8.62 -27.27 2.76
N GLY A 99 -7.32 -27.19 2.50
CA GLY A 99 -6.75 -27.45 1.17
C GLY A 99 -6.84 -26.28 0.18
N LYS A 100 -7.40 -25.13 0.55
CA LYS A 100 -7.45 -23.93 -0.31
C LYS A 100 -6.78 -22.74 0.36
N ARG A 101 -5.90 -22.07 -0.37
CA ARG A 101 -5.32 -20.77 -0.01
C ARG A 101 -5.99 -19.69 -0.84
N PHE A 102 -6.37 -18.59 -0.20
CA PHE A 102 -6.84 -17.38 -0.87
C PHE A 102 -5.64 -16.43 -0.98
N ASP A 103 -4.85 -16.61 -2.04
CA ASP A 103 -3.57 -15.89 -2.19
C ASP A 103 -3.77 -14.43 -2.65
N ARG A 104 -4.99 -14.08 -3.05
CA ARG A 104 -5.35 -12.75 -3.56
C ARG A 104 -6.59 -12.22 -2.88
N TYR A 105 -6.64 -10.92 -2.64
CA TYR A 105 -7.78 -10.26 -2.00
C TYR A 105 -9.11 -10.52 -2.73
N HIS A 106 -9.12 -10.46 -4.06
CA HIS A 106 -10.32 -10.76 -4.84
C HIS A 106 -10.79 -12.22 -4.75
N GLU A 107 -9.91 -13.19 -4.49
CA GLU A 107 -10.31 -14.61 -4.36
C GLU A 107 -11.12 -14.84 -3.08
N LEU A 108 -10.73 -14.19 -1.99
CA LEU A 108 -11.48 -14.19 -0.75
C LEU A 108 -12.84 -13.50 -0.93
N GLY A 109 -12.86 -12.37 -1.65
CA GLY A 109 -14.09 -11.67 -2.02
C GLY A 109 -15.07 -12.53 -2.84
N GLN A 110 -14.55 -13.29 -3.81
CA GLN A 110 -15.34 -14.25 -4.60
C GLN A 110 -15.85 -15.42 -3.77
N HIS A 111 -15.14 -15.81 -2.72
CA HIS A 111 -15.63 -16.83 -1.79
C HIS A 111 -16.78 -16.30 -0.93
N ALA A 112 -16.65 -15.10 -0.39
CA ALA A 112 -17.65 -14.49 0.50
C ALA A 112 -18.94 -14.09 -0.24
N PHE A 113 -18.83 -13.46 -1.41
CA PHE A 113 -19.97 -12.90 -2.15
C PHE A 113 -20.39 -13.72 -3.38
N GLY A 114 -19.70 -14.81 -3.67
CA GLY A 114 -19.88 -15.63 -4.88
C GLY A 114 -19.03 -15.16 -6.07
N GLU A 115 -18.81 -16.06 -7.03
CA GLU A 115 -17.78 -15.90 -8.07
C GLU A 115 -17.90 -14.63 -8.92
N LYS A 116 -19.14 -14.27 -9.31
CA LYS A 116 -19.41 -13.09 -10.15
C LYS A 116 -19.52 -11.83 -9.31
N LEU A 117 -20.38 -11.84 -8.30
CA LEU A 117 -20.66 -10.65 -7.49
C LEU A 117 -19.43 -10.20 -6.70
N GLY A 118 -18.67 -11.14 -6.13
CA GLY A 118 -17.41 -10.83 -5.44
C GLY A 118 -16.38 -10.17 -6.36
N LEU A 119 -16.28 -10.62 -7.63
CA LEU A 119 -15.37 -9.98 -8.58
C LEU A 119 -15.82 -8.54 -8.91
N TYR A 120 -17.11 -8.34 -9.20
CA TYR A 120 -17.64 -7.00 -9.54
C TYR A 120 -17.60 -6.00 -8.39
N ILE A 121 -17.68 -6.46 -7.14
CA ILE A 121 -17.57 -5.58 -5.96
C ILE A 121 -16.10 -5.34 -5.61
N VAL A 122 -15.30 -6.39 -5.46
CA VAL A 122 -13.97 -6.28 -4.86
C VAL A 122 -12.92 -5.74 -5.81
N VAL A 123 -12.90 -6.18 -7.07
CA VAL A 123 -11.83 -5.80 -8.01
C VAL A 123 -11.79 -4.29 -8.30
N PRO A 124 -12.93 -3.60 -8.57
CA PRO A 124 -12.89 -2.15 -8.78
C PRO A 124 -12.37 -1.41 -7.55
N GLN A 125 -12.81 -1.79 -6.35
CA GLN A 125 -12.38 -1.16 -5.11
C GLN A 125 -10.88 -1.39 -4.85
N GLN A 126 -10.41 -2.63 -5.01
CA GLN A 126 -9.00 -2.98 -4.87
C GLN A 126 -8.13 -2.19 -5.86
N LEU A 127 -8.55 -2.09 -7.13
CA LEU A 127 -7.85 -1.30 -8.14
C LEU A 127 -7.80 0.19 -7.82
N VAL A 128 -8.91 0.77 -7.37
CA VAL A 128 -8.94 2.19 -7.02
C VAL A 128 -7.93 2.49 -5.91
N VAL A 129 -7.86 1.64 -4.88
CA VAL A 129 -6.89 1.81 -3.79
C VAL A 129 -5.46 1.58 -4.27
N GLU A 130 -5.15 0.45 -4.91
CA GLU A 130 -3.77 0.13 -5.32
C GLU A 130 -3.20 1.11 -6.36
N VAL A 131 -3.97 1.37 -7.41
CA VAL A 131 -3.56 2.31 -8.46
C VAL A 131 -3.54 3.73 -7.91
N GLY A 132 -4.50 4.07 -7.05
CA GLY A 132 -4.57 5.37 -6.43
C GLY A 132 -3.35 5.66 -5.55
N VAL A 133 -3.03 4.76 -4.63
CA VAL A 133 -1.86 4.84 -3.75
C VAL A 133 -0.58 5.05 -4.58
N ASN A 134 -0.42 4.29 -5.68
CA ASN A 134 0.70 4.43 -6.58
C ASN A 134 0.78 5.82 -7.26
N ILE A 135 -0.36 6.44 -7.60
CA ILE A 135 -0.40 7.82 -8.10
C ILE A 135 -0.04 8.82 -6.99
N VAL A 136 -0.55 8.65 -5.77
CA VAL A 136 -0.18 9.50 -4.61
C VAL A 136 1.32 9.42 -4.35
N TYR A 137 1.91 8.24 -4.49
CA TYR A 137 3.34 8.02 -4.34
C TYR A 137 4.17 8.74 -5.41
N MET A 138 3.72 8.76 -6.68
CA MET A 138 4.34 9.57 -7.72
C MET A 138 4.38 11.07 -7.35
N VAL A 139 3.26 11.60 -6.85
CA VAL A 139 3.15 13.01 -6.43
C VAL A 139 3.99 13.28 -5.18
N THR A 140 3.91 12.41 -4.17
CA THR A 140 4.62 12.56 -2.88
C THR A 140 6.13 12.50 -3.07
N GLY A 141 6.61 11.55 -3.87
CA GLY A 141 8.02 11.45 -4.25
C GLY A 141 8.51 12.69 -5.00
N GLY A 142 7.73 13.18 -5.97
CA GLY A 142 8.02 14.42 -6.70
C GLY A 142 8.06 15.66 -5.81
N LYS A 143 7.08 15.84 -4.92
CA LYS A 143 7.03 16.94 -3.95
C LYS A 143 8.23 16.89 -3.00
N SER A 144 8.60 15.70 -2.53
CA SER A 144 9.73 15.49 -1.64
C SER A 144 11.06 15.84 -2.31
N LEU A 145 11.30 15.37 -3.55
CA LEU A 145 12.48 15.75 -4.34
C LEU A 145 12.54 17.25 -4.61
N GLN A 146 11.40 17.87 -4.95
CA GLN A 146 11.32 19.31 -5.15
C GLN A 146 11.68 20.08 -3.87
N LYS A 147 11.20 19.61 -2.70
CA LYS A 147 11.53 20.21 -1.40
C LYS A 147 13.02 20.10 -1.11
N VAL A 148 13.64 18.96 -1.39
CA VAL A 148 15.10 18.77 -1.25
C VAL A 148 15.85 19.78 -2.11
N HIS A 149 15.51 19.87 -3.40
CA HIS A 149 16.14 20.82 -4.33
C HIS A 149 16.04 22.27 -3.83
N ASN A 150 14.83 22.70 -3.46
CA ASN A 150 14.60 24.08 -3.00
C ASN A 150 15.26 24.38 -1.65
N SER A 151 15.44 23.36 -0.80
CA SER A 151 16.08 23.50 0.51
C SER A 151 17.60 23.59 0.38
N VAL A 152 18.20 22.71 -0.42
CA VAL A 152 19.67 22.62 -0.58
C VAL A 152 20.21 23.71 -1.49
N CYS A 153 19.42 24.17 -2.47
CA CYS A 153 19.82 25.26 -3.36
C CYS A 153 18.70 26.31 -3.49
N PRO A 154 18.57 27.25 -2.53
CA PRO A 154 17.55 28.30 -2.55
C PRO A 154 17.66 29.24 -3.77
N GLU A 155 18.89 29.50 -4.22
CA GLU A 155 19.21 30.38 -5.35
C GLU A 155 19.12 29.65 -6.72
N CYS A 156 18.87 28.34 -6.74
CA CYS A 156 18.74 27.59 -7.98
C CYS A 156 17.44 27.95 -8.73
N LYS A 157 17.45 27.71 -10.04
CA LYS A 157 16.27 27.87 -10.88
C LYS A 157 15.11 27.03 -10.35
N LYS A 158 13.94 27.65 -10.16
CA LYS A 158 12.72 26.94 -9.76
C LYS A 158 12.30 25.97 -10.87
N ILE A 159 12.30 24.67 -10.56
CA ILE A 159 11.89 23.60 -11.47
C ILE A 159 10.44 23.21 -11.15
N LYS A 160 9.61 23.02 -12.20
CA LYS A 160 8.21 22.62 -12.05
C LYS A 160 8.09 21.21 -11.43
N LEU A 161 7.07 21.00 -10.61
CA LEU A 161 6.80 19.71 -9.93
C LEU A 161 6.76 18.52 -10.92
N THR A 162 6.20 18.74 -12.11
CA THR A 162 6.14 17.74 -13.20
C THR A 162 7.49 17.08 -13.49
N TYR A 163 8.59 17.85 -13.50
CA TYR A 163 9.92 17.28 -13.74
C TYR A 163 10.40 16.40 -12.59
N PHE A 164 10.11 16.78 -11.34
CA PHE A 164 10.44 15.95 -10.19
C PHE A 164 9.61 14.67 -10.14
N ILE A 165 8.33 14.72 -10.54
CA ILE A 165 7.52 13.51 -10.70
C ILE A 165 8.12 12.59 -11.77
N MET A 166 8.57 13.12 -12.91
CA MET A 166 9.24 12.32 -13.94
C MET A 166 10.56 11.72 -13.46
N ILE A 167 11.37 12.48 -12.72
CA ILE A 167 12.63 11.98 -12.12
C ILE A 167 12.32 10.84 -11.15
N PHE A 168 11.32 11.01 -10.28
CA PHE A 168 10.88 9.97 -9.36
C PHE A 168 10.38 8.72 -10.11
N ALA A 169 9.52 8.90 -11.11
CA ALA A 169 8.96 7.83 -11.92
C ALA A 169 10.03 7.03 -12.70
N SER A 170 11.15 7.66 -13.08
CA SER A 170 12.25 7.00 -13.80
C SER A 170 12.80 5.77 -13.05
N VAL A 171 12.81 5.82 -11.71
CA VAL A 171 13.26 4.71 -10.87
C VAL A 171 12.29 3.52 -10.98
N HIS A 172 10.99 3.78 -11.08
CA HIS A 172 9.95 2.76 -11.18
C HIS A 172 9.96 2.02 -12.51
N PHE A 173 10.36 2.67 -13.60
CA PHE A 173 10.56 1.98 -14.87
C PHE A 173 11.63 0.88 -14.77
N VAL A 174 12.63 1.05 -13.91
CA VAL A 174 13.65 0.01 -13.66
C VAL A 174 13.15 -1.01 -12.64
N LEU A 175 12.67 -0.55 -11.47
CA LEU A 175 12.32 -1.44 -10.36
C LEU A 175 11.08 -2.29 -10.62
N SER A 176 10.14 -1.82 -11.46
CA SER A 176 8.95 -2.60 -11.84
C SER A 176 9.30 -3.92 -12.53
N HIS A 177 10.55 -4.10 -13.00
CA HIS A 177 11.00 -5.35 -13.60
C HIS A 177 11.42 -6.43 -12.59
N LEU A 178 11.46 -6.12 -11.29
CA LEU A 178 11.65 -7.13 -10.26
C LEU A 178 10.48 -8.11 -10.27
N PRO A 179 10.72 -9.44 -10.35
CA PRO A 179 9.68 -10.38 -10.80
C PRO A 179 8.55 -10.59 -9.78
N ASN A 180 8.85 -10.53 -8.47
CA ASN A 180 7.93 -10.85 -7.38
C ASN A 180 8.27 -10.14 -6.06
N LEU A 181 7.38 -10.27 -5.07
CA LEU A 181 7.51 -9.66 -3.73
C LEU A 181 8.82 -10.04 -3.01
N ASN A 182 9.28 -11.29 -3.13
CA ASN A 182 10.54 -11.72 -2.51
C ASN A 182 11.76 -11.00 -3.11
N SER A 183 11.71 -10.66 -4.41
CA SER A 183 12.79 -9.94 -5.09
C SER A 183 12.89 -8.47 -4.68
N ILE A 184 11.79 -7.88 -4.19
CA ILE A 184 11.79 -6.50 -3.66
C ILE A 184 12.03 -6.45 -2.14
N SER A 185 12.28 -7.58 -1.47
CA SER A 185 12.45 -7.64 -0.01
C SER A 185 13.51 -6.67 0.52
N GLY A 186 14.66 -6.55 -0.15
CA GLY A 186 15.70 -5.57 0.21
C GLY A 186 15.24 -4.12 0.05
N VAL A 187 14.50 -3.81 -1.02
CA VAL A 187 13.91 -2.48 -1.27
C VAL A 187 12.86 -2.16 -0.20
N SER A 188 12.02 -3.13 0.15
CA SER A 188 10.99 -2.98 1.18
C SER A 188 11.60 -2.84 2.57
N LEU A 189 12.64 -3.59 2.92
CA LEU A 189 13.34 -3.41 4.19
C LEU A 189 13.95 -2.00 4.30
N ALA A 190 14.61 -1.53 3.24
CA ALA A 190 15.12 -0.16 3.19
C ALA A 190 13.98 0.85 3.36
N ALA A 191 12.86 0.66 2.66
CA ALA A 191 11.69 1.53 2.77
C ALA A 191 11.09 1.56 4.18
N ALA A 192 10.97 0.41 4.85
CA ALA A 192 10.51 0.33 6.24
C ALA A 192 11.45 1.10 7.19
N VAL A 193 12.76 0.93 7.07
CA VAL A 193 13.73 1.67 7.91
C VAL A 193 13.63 3.17 7.66
N MET A 194 13.47 3.59 6.41
CA MET A 194 13.31 5.00 6.06
C MET A 194 12.01 5.59 6.61
N SER A 195 10.92 4.83 6.69
CA SER A 195 9.67 5.32 7.29
C SER A 195 9.74 5.52 8.79
N LEU A 196 10.35 4.60 9.53
CA LEU A 196 10.67 4.86 10.94
C LEU A 196 11.54 6.12 11.08
N SER A 197 12.52 6.29 10.19
CA SER A 197 13.47 7.40 10.27
C SER A 197 12.81 8.75 10.02
N TYR A 198 12.04 8.93 8.94
CA TYR A 198 11.37 10.20 8.68
C TYR A 198 10.24 10.49 9.67
N SER A 199 9.51 9.47 10.15
CA SER A 199 8.50 9.66 11.20
C SER A 199 9.15 10.13 12.49
N THR A 200 10.30 9.53 12.85
CA THR A 200 11.08 9.93 14.03
C THR A 200 11.55 11.37 13.90
N ILE A 201 12.09 11.74 12.74
CA ILE A 201 12.49 13.13 12.48
C ILE A 201 11.28 14.07 12.55
N ALA A 202 10.13 13.69 11.99
CA ALA A 202 8.94 14.53 11.95
C ALA A 202 8.46 14.91 13.37
N TRP A 203 8.33 13.94 14.29
CA TRP A 203 7.90 14.28 15.65
C TRP A 203 9.04 14.89 16.47
N ALA A 204 10.28 14.41 16.37
CA ALA A 204 11.38 14.92 17.17
C ALA A 204 11.77 16.36 16.79
N ALA A 205 11.78 16.69 15.49
CA ALA A 205 12.02 18.05 15.03
C ALA A 205 10.86 18.98 15.42
N SER A 206 9.62 18.48 15.44
CA SER A 206 8.47 19.24 15.96
C SER A 206 8.62 19.56 17.44
N VAL A 207 9.02 18.58 18.28
CA VAL A 207 9.32 18.83 19.70
C VAL A 207 10.42 19.89 19.85
N ASN A 208 11.51 19.78 19.10
CA ASN A 208 12.62 20.72 19.17
C ASN A 208 12.22 22.15 18.75
N LYS A 209 11.33 22.26 17.74
CA LYS A 209 10.79 23.55 17.29
C LYS A 209 9.97 24.25 18.38
N GLY A 210 9.28 23.49 19.23
CA GLY A 210 8.38 24.03 20.24
C GLY A 210 7.07 24.53 19.65
N VAL A 211 6.08 24.75 20.52
CA VAL A 211 4.73 25.20 20.14
C VAL A 211 4.82 26.53 19.39
N VAL A 212 4.16 26.62 18.23
CA VAL A 212 4.14 27.83 17.42
C VAL A 212 3.36 28.95 18.13
N ASP A 213 3.85 30.19 18.03
CA ASP A 213 3.20 31.35 18.63
C ASP A 213 1.74 31.50 18.16
N ASN A 214 0.83 31.78 19.10
CA ASN A 214 -0.61 31.94 18.86
C ASN A 214 -1.29 30.71 18.22
N VAL A 215 -0.83 29.50 18.54
CA VAL A 215 -1.43 28.24 18.10
C VAL A 215 -2.93 28.17 18.44
N GLN A 216 -3.71 27.65 17.51
CA GLN A 216 -5.16 27.44 17.63
C GLN A 216 -5.44 25.94 17.51
N TYR A 217 -6.27 25.39 18.41
CA TYR A 217 -6.65 23.97 18.45
C TYR A 217 -8.15 23.72 18.23
N GLY A 218 -8.86 24.69 17.63
CA GLY A 218 -10.24 24.51 17.19
C GLY A 218 -10.32 23.92 15.78
N TYR A 219 -11.53 23.83 15.21
CA TYR A 219 -11.67 23.44 13.80
C TYR A 219 -10.98 24.46 12.88
N LYS A 220 -10.27 23.96 11.85
CA LYS A 220 -9.58 24.80 10.87
C LYS A 220 -10.55 25.62 10.02
N ALA A 221 -11.67 25.01 9.63
CA ALA A 221 -12.75 25.69 8.92
C ALA A 221 -13.54 26.64 9.82
N LYS A 222 -13.90 27.82 9.28
CA LYS A 222 -14.70 28.83 10.00
C LYS A 222 -16.21 28.72 9.75
N SER A 223 -16.63 28.00 8.70
CA SER A 223 -18.03 27.76 8.38
C SER A 223 -18.46 26.36 8.83
N THR A 224 -19.73 26.20 9.18
CA THR A 224 -20.31 24.90 9.54
C THR A 224 -20.16 23.89 8.40
N SER A 225 -20.47 24.30 7.16
CA SER A 225 -20.33 23.42 5.99
C SER A 225 -18.88 22.99 5.77
N GLY A 226 -17.92 23.93 5.87
CA GLY A 226 -16.50 23.61 5.74
C GLY A 226 -16.02 22.66 6.82
N THR A 227 -16.49 22.82 8.06
CA THR A 227 -16.15 21.92 9.17
C THR A 227 -16.64 20.50 8.89
N VAL A 228 -17.87 20.35 8.40
CA VAL A 228 -18.43 19.04 8.05
C VAL A 228 -17.65 18.38 6.91
N PHE A 229 -17.39 19.10 5.81
CA PHE A 229 -16.63 18.54 4.70
C PHE A 229 -15.20 18.16 5.08
N ASN A 230 -14.53 19.00 5.87
CA ASN A 230 -13.18 18.72 6.34
C ASN A 230 -13.14 17.55 7.32
N PHE A 231 -14.16 17.39 8.16
CA PHE A 231 -14.28 16.24 9.05
C PHE A 231 -14.31 14.92 8.26
N PHE A 232 -15.15 14.82 7.22
CA PHE A 232 -15.19 13.63 6.35
C PHE A 232 -13.88 13.44 5.59
N ASN A 233 -13.32 14.51 5.00
CA ASN A 233 -12.02 14.39 4.34
C ASN A 233 -10.93 13.87 5.29
N ALA A 234 -10.95 14.28 6.55
CA ALA A 234 -9.99 13.82 7.56
C ALA A 234 -10.23 12.38 8.01
N LEU A 235 -11.48 11.87 7.99
CA LEU A 235 -11.74 10.43 8.14
C LEU A 235 -11.05 9.63 7.03
N GLY A 236 -11.21 10.09 5.80
CA GLY A 236 -10.52 9.54 4.63
C GLY A 236 -9.00 9.58 4.74
N GLU A 237 -8.42 10.68 5.22
CA GLU A 237 -6.97 10.78 5.45
C GLU A 237 -6.48 9.82 6.54
N VAL A 238 -7.24 9.62 7.61
CA VAL A 238 -6.91 8.63 8.64
C VAL A 238 -7.05 7.21 8.09
N ALA A 239 -8.10 6.92 7.32
CA ALA A 239 -8.28 5.62 6.66
C ALA A 239 -7.11 5.31 5.72
N PHE A 240 -6.70 6.28 4.89
CA PHE A 240 -5.56 6.20 3.99
C PHE A 240 -4.26 5.93 4.72
N ALA A 241 -4.05 6.55 5.88
CA ALA A 241 -2.88 6.28 6.69
C ALA A 241 -2.81 4.81 7.13
N TYR A 242 -3.93 4.13 7.35
CA TYR A 242 -3.96 2.72 7.73
C TYR A 242 -4.18 1.76 6.55
N ALA A 243 -4.08 2.23 5.30
CA ALA A 243 -4.20 1.39 4.13
C ALA A 243 -3.08 0.31 4.10
N GLY A 244 -3.45 -0.93 3.80
CA GLY A 244 -2.52 -2.08 3.78
C GLY A 244 -3.23 -3.43 3.69
N HIS A 245 -4.52 -3.46 4.06
CA HIS A 245 -5.43 -4.61 3.99
C HIS A 245 -5.50 -5.23 2.60
N ASN A 246 -5.47 -4.42 1.55
CA ASN A 246 -5.59 -4.86 0.16
C ASN A 246 -4.36 -5.59 -0.40
N VAL A 247 -3.24 -5.60 0.32
CA VAL A 247 -2.01 -6.31 -0.10
C VAL A 247 -1.62 -7.44 0.87
N VAL A 248 -2.39 -7.62 1.94
CA VAL A 248 -2.01 -8.48 3.06
C VAL A 248 -2.07 -9.97 2.71
N LEU A 249 -3.06 -10.37 1.91
CA LEU A 249 -3.19 -11.76 1.45
C LEU A 249 -2.07 -12.10 0.48
N GLU A 250 -1.73 -11.17 -0.41
CA GLU A 250 -0.64 -11.30 -1.36
C GLU A 250 0.73 -11.39 -0.65
N ILE A 251 0.93 -10.66 0.45
CA ILE A 251 2.12 -10.81 1.31
C ILE A 251 2.12 -12.20 1.98
N GLN A 252 1.00 -12.63 2.55
CA GLN A 252 0.90 -13.94 3.22
C GLN A 252 1.08 -15.11 2.24
N ALA A 253 0.66 -14.97 0.99
CA ALA A 253 0.83 -15.96 -0.07
C ALA A 253 2.31 -16.32 -0.29
N THR A 254 3.24 -15.38 -0.06
CA THR A 254 4.69 -15.59 -0.19
C THR A 254 5.29 -16.43 0.94
N ILE A 255 4.57 -16.61 2.04
CA ILE A 255 5.01 -17.43 3.18
C ILE A 255 4.72 -18.91 2.86
N PRO A 256 5.69 -19.82 3.09
CA PRO A 256 5.47 -21.24 2.97
C PRO A 256 4.35 -21.70 3.93
N SER A 257 3.48 -22.59 3.45
CA SER A 257 2.39 -23.15 4.26
C SER A 257 2.37 -24.66 4.13
N THR A 258 2.15 -25.35 5.24
CA THR A 258 1.96 -26.81 5.34
C THR A 258 0.83 -27.09 6.32
N PRO A 259 0.15 -28.25 6.25
CA PRO A 259 -0.91 -28.59 7.22
C PRO A 259 -0.45 -28.48 8.69
N GLU A 260 0.81 -28.80 8.98
CA GLU A 260 1.39 -28.74 10.33
C GLU A 260 1.88 -27.34 10.71
N LYS A 261 2.22 -26.50 9.72
CA LYS A 261 2.73 -25.13 9.91
C LYS A 261 2.02 -24.19 8.93
N PRO A 262 0.79 -23.75 9.25
CA PRO A 262 0.04 -22.85 8.39
C PRO A 262 0.69 -21.46 8.33
N SER A 263 0.51 -20.76 7.20
CA SER A 263 1.13 -19.45 6.96
C SER A 263 0.68 -18.36 7.94
N LYS A 264 -0.51 -18.52 8.54
CA LYS A 264 -1.14 -17.57 9.47
C LYS A 264 -0.31 -17.27 10.71
N GLY A 265 0.41 -18.26 11.26
CA GLY A 265 1.23 -18.06 12.45
C GLY A 265 2.41 -17.10 12.21
N PRO A 266 3.32 -17.42 11.26
CA PRO A 266 4.37 -16.52 10.81
C PRO A 266 3.85 -15.15 10.35
N MET A 267 2.74 -15.12 9.61
CA MET A 267 2.13 -13.88 9.13
C MET A 267 1.69 -13.00 10.30
N TRP A 268 0.92 -13.54 11.24
CA TRP A 268 0.41 -12.81 12.40
C TRP A 268 1.52 -12.23 13.26
N ARG A 269 2.62 -12.98 13.45
CA ARG A 269 3.82 -12.47 14.13
C ARG A 269 4.38 -11.23 13.43
N GLY A 270 4.45 -11.24 12.10
CA GLY A 270 4.89 -10.09 11.32
C GLY A 270 3.94 -8.89 11.43
N VAL A 271 2.63 -9.14 11.38
CA VAL A 271 1.58 -8.13 11.54
C VAL A 271 1.66 -7.43 12.89
N ILE A 272 1.81 -8.18 13.99
CA ILE A 272 1.95 -7.58 15.33
C ILE A 272 3.15 -6.65 15.40
N VAL A 273 4.31 -7.07 14.88
CA VAL A 273 5.51 -6.21 14.83
C VAL A 273 5.24 -4.96 13.98
N ALA A 274 4.59 -5.11 12.83
CA ALA A 274 4.25 -3.99 11.97
C ALA A 274 3.30 -2.99 12.66
N TYR A 275 2.28 -3.47 13.38
CA TYR A 275 1.33 -2.60 14.09
C TYR A 275 1.94 -1.86 15.28
N ILE A 276 2.90 -2.47 15.98
CA ILE A 276 3.70 -1.78 17.00
C ILE A 276 4.50 -0.65 16.36
N VAL A 277 5.16 -0.92 15.23
CA VAL A 277 5.90 0.09 14.48
C VAL A 277 4.99 1.21 13.99
N VAL A 278 3.83 0.87 13.41
CA VAL A 278 2.81 1.84 12.99
C VAL A 278 2.41 2.73 14.16
N ALA A 279 2.13 2.16 15.34
CA ALA A 279 1.78 2.95 16.52
C ALA A 279 2.90 3.93 16.92
N LEU A 280 4.16 3.46 16.92
CA LEU A 280 5.35 4.29 17.22
C LEU A 280 5.60 5.40 16.20
N CYS A 281 5.18 5.21 14.95
CA CYS A 281 5.27 6.24 13.92
C CYS A 281 4.08 7.20 13.97
N TYR A 282 2.86 6.70 14.13
CA TYR A 282 1.63 7.42 13.84
C TYR A 282 1.20 8.30 15.00
N PHE A 283 1.15 7.73 16.21
CA PHE A 283 0.69 8.47 17.39
C PHE A 283 1.60 9.64 17.72
N PRO A 284 2.94 9.50 17.78
CA PRO A 284 3.81 10.64 18.02
C PRO A 284 3.70 11.69 16.92
N VAL A 285 3.71 11.30 15.65
CA VAL A 285 3.61 12.27 14.54
C VAL A 285 2.29 13.03 14.61
N ALA A 286 1.16 12.33 14.73
CA ALA A 286 -0.18 12.93 14.79
C ALA A 286 -0.35 13.84 16.01
N LEU A 287 -0.09 13.32 17.22
CA LEU A 287 -0.36 14.02 18.47
C LEU A 287 0.62 15.16 18.71
N ILE A 288 1.92 14.93 18.55
CA ILE A 288 2.94 15.97 18.75
C ILE A 288 2.87 16.98 17.61
N GLY A 289 2.73 16.52 16.37
CA GLY A 289 2.60 17.40 15.21
C GLY A 289 1.43 18.36 15.37
N TYR A 290 0.25 17.84 15.72
CA TYR A 290 -0.92 18.68 15.96
C TYR A 290 -0.75 19.57 17.20
N TYR A 291 -0.16 19.06 18.28
CA TYR A 291 0.15 19.87 19.46
C TYR A 291 1.07 21.05 19.14
N ILE A 292 2.07 20.87 18.28
CA ILE A 292 3.04 21.92 18.00
C ILE A 292 2.49 22.96 17.01
N PHE A 293 1.78 22.52 15.96
CA PHE A 293 1.36 23.38 14.85
C PHE A 293 -0.11 23.82 14.90
N GLY A 294 -0.97 23.07 15.60
CA GLY A 294 -2.42 23.29 15.60
C GLY A 294 -2.98 23.45 14.18
N ASN A 295 -3.81 24.47 13.97
CA ASN A 295 -4.45 24.73 12.67
C ASN A 295 -3.50 25.26 11.57
N SER A 296 -2.24 25.59 11.92
CA SER A 296 -1.24 26.06 10.96
C SER A 296 -0.46 24.92 10.29
N VAL A 297 -0.74 23.67 10.64
CA VAL A 297 -0.10 22.51 10.03
C VAL A 297 -0.45 22.41 8.54
N GLU A 298 0.56 22.07 7.74
CA GLU A 298 0.43 21.82 6.29
C GLU A 298 -0.02 20.38 6.04
N ASP A 299 -0.47 20.08 4.81
CA ASP A 299 -0.90 18.73 4.37
C ASP A 299 0.17 17.65 4.63
N ASN A 300 1.44 18.05 4.65
CA ASN A 300 2.57 17.23 5.03
C ASN A 300 3.37 17.95 6.13
N ILE A 301 3.47 17.35 7.32
CA ILE A 301 4.18 17.93 8.46
C ILE A 301 5.64 18.31 8.17
N LEU A 302 6.33 17.58 7.26
CA LEU A 302 7.70 17.93 6.87
C LEU A 302 7.78 19.26 6.11
N MET A 303 6.66 19.74 5.56
CA MET A 303 6.56 21.07 4.94
C MET A 303 6.40 22.17 5.98
N SER A 304 5.78 21.88 7.13
CA SER A 304 5.65 22.80 8.29
C SER A 304 6.98 22.99 9.05
N LEU A 305 7.93 22.07 8.87
CA LEU A 305 9.31 22.22 9.33
C LEU A 305 10.08 23.15 8.37
N GLN A 306 10.74 24.18 8.93
CA GLN A 306 11.49 25.18 8.15
C GLN A 306 12.99 25.21 8.46
N LYS A 307 13.42 24.74 9.65
CA LYS A 307 14.82 24.66 10.06
C LYS A 307 15.06 23.44 10.99
N PRO A 308 16.29 22.90 11.04
CA PRO A 308 17.42 23.18 10.15
C PRO A 308 17.25 22.53 8.76
N VAL A 309 17.79 23.18 7.73
CA VAL A 309 17.60 22.82 6.30
C VAL A 309 18.06 21.40 5.97
N TRP A 310 19.23 21.00 6.47
CA TRP A 310 19.80 19.67 6.20
C TRP A 310 18.91 18.53 6.70
N LEU A 311 18.26 18.72 7.86
CA LEU A 311 17.39 17.73 8.48
C LEU A 311 16.11 17.54 7.66
N ILE A 312 15.56 18.64 7.14
CA ILE A 312 14.38 18.62 6.26
C ILE A 312 14.72 17.95 4.92
N ALA A 313 15.88 18.28 4.34
CA ALA A 313 16.34 17.64 3.11
C ALA A 313 16.54 16.12 3.31
N MET A 314 17.16 15.71 4.42
CA MET A 314 17.33 14.30 4.77
C MET A 314 16.00 13.59 4.96
N ALA A 315 15.06 14.17 5.73
CA ALA A 315 13.73 13.58 5.94
C ALA A 315 12.97 13.40 4.62
N ASN A 316 13.00 14.39 3.73
CA ASN A 316 12.37 14.29 2.42
C ASN A 316 13.06 13.23 1.52
N MET A 317 14.38 13.06 1.61
CA MET A 317 15.06 11.96 0.91
C MET A 317 14.67 10.59 1.47
N PHE A 318 14.47 10.46 2.78
CA PHE A 318 13.94 9.22 3.37
C PHE A 318 12.52 8.93 2.89
N VAL A 319 11.66 9.95 2.76
CA VAL A 319 10.33 9.80 2.15
C VAL A 319 10.46 9.29 0.71
N VAL A 320 11.37 9.86 -0.10
CA VAL A 320 11.60 9.38 -1.48
C VAL A 320 11.95 7.90 -1.51
N ILE A 321 12.92 7.46 -0.69
CA ILE A 321 13.36 6.06 -0.65
C ILE A 321 12.23 5.14 -0.16
N HIS A 322 11.49 5.56 0.87
CA HIS A 322 10.36 4.80 1.38
C HIS A 322 9.29 4.60 0.30
N VAL A 323 8.84 5.70 -0.30
CA VAL A 323 7.76 5.71 -1.29
C VAL A 323 8.16 4.92 -2.54
N ILE A 324 9.46 4.84 -2.87
CA ILE A 324 9.95 3.95 -3.92
C ILE A 324 9.60 2.48 -3.63
N GLY A 325 9.87 2.01 -2.41
CA GLY A 325 9.58 0.64 -2.00
C GLY A 325 8.09 0.37 -1.87
N SER A 326 7.35 1.30 -1.28
CA SER A 326 5.89 1.19 -1.10
C SER A 326 5.17 1.11 -2.44
N TYR A 327 5.57 1.90 -3.44
CA TYR A 327 5.03 1.75 -4.80
C TYR A 327 5.20 0.33 -5.34
N GLN A 328 6.35 -0.31 -5.12
CA GLN A 328 6.55 -1.68 -5.61
C GLN A 328 5.62 -2.68 -4.91
N ILE A 329 5.34 -2.50 -3.62
CA ILE A 329 4.42 -3.37 -2.86
C ILE A 329 3.01 -3.28 -3.44
N TYR A 330 2.50 -2.07 -3.69
CA TYR A 330 1.15 -1.86 -4.25
C TYR A 330 1.05 -2.15 -5.76
N ALA A 331 2.14 -2.01 -6.52
CA ALA A 331 2.14 -2.33 -7.95
C ALA A 331 2.12 -3.85 -8.22
N MET A 332 2.64 -4.68 -7.31
CA MET A 332 2.76 -6.13 -7.53
C MET A 332 1.40 -6.84 -7.68
N PRO A 333 0.38 -6.62 -6.84
CA PRO A 333 -0.96 -7.18 -7.04
C PRO A 333 -1.60 -6.71 -8.36
N VAL A 334 -1.43 -5.44 -8.72
CA VAL A 334 -1.93 -4.91 -10.00
C VAL A 334 -1.26 -5.60 -11.18
N PHE A 335 0.08 -5.75 -11.15
CA PHE A 335 0.82 -6.49 -12.16
C PHE A 335 0.34 -7.92 -12.26
N ASP A 336 0.16 -8.59 -11.13
CA ASP A 336 -0.31 -9.96 -11.07
C ASP A 336 -1.71 -10.10 -11.68
N MET A 337 -2.63 -9.18 -11.40
CA MET A 337 -3.97 -9.20 -11.98
C MET A 337 -3.97 -8.94 -13.49
N ILE A 338 -3.23 -7.94 -13.97
CA ILE A 338 -3.15 -7.64 -15.41
C ILE A 338 -2.50 -8.81 -16.15
N GLU A 339 -1.38 -9.33 -15.63
CA GLU A 339 -0.67 -10.48 -16.17
C GLU A 339 -1.55 -11.74 -16.17
N THR A 340 -2.37 -11.94 -15.14
CA THR A 340 -3.36 -13.03 -15.05
C THR A 340 -4.43 -12.93 -16.13
N VAL A 341 -5.00 -11.74 -16.36
CA VAL A 341 -6.01 -11.54 -17.42
C VAL A 341 -5.38 -11.79 -18.79
N LEU A 342 -4.18 -11.25 -19.04
CA LEU A 342 -3.49 -11.43 -20.32
C LEU A 342 -3.19 -12.91 -20.60
N VAL A 343 -2.67 -13.65 -19.62
CA VAL A 343 -2.25 -15.05 -19.83
C VAL A 343 -3.42 -16.04 -19.73
N LYS A 344 -4.28 -15.93 -18.71
CA LYS A 344 -5.36 -16.91 -18.47
C LYS A 344 -6.64 -16.64 -19.28
N LYS A 345 -7.01 -15.36 -19.49
CA LYS A 345 -8.25 -15.01 -20.23
C LYS A 345 -8.00 -14.71 -21.71
N LEU A 346 -6.93 -13.97 -22.00
CA LEU A 346 -6.60 -13.54 -23.37
C LEU A 346 -5.59 -14.46 -24.07
N ASN A 347 -5.14 -15.53 -23.40
CA ASN A 347 -4.25 -16.58 -23.94
C ASN A 347 -2.91 -16.06 -24.50
N PHE A 348 -2.40 -14.93 -24.01
CA PHE A 348 -1.05 -14.47 -24.35
C PHE A 348 0.00 -15.42 -23.75
N LYS A 349 1.12 -15.61 -24.47
CA LYS A 349 2.24 -16.41 -23.97
C LYS A 349 2.98 -15.65 -22.85
N PRO A 350 3.26 -16.29 -21.69
CA PRO A 350 3.98 -15.68 -20.58
C PRO A 350 5.45 -15.44 -20.95
N THR A 351 5.75 -14.28 -21.54
CA THR A 351 7.08 -13.90 -22.02
C THR A 351 7.66 -12.74 -21.22
N ARG A 352 8.99 -12.61 -21.20
CA ARG A 352 9.65 -11.43 -20.60
C ARG A 352 9.22 -10.13 -21.28
N THR A 353 8.99 -10.17 -22.58
CA THR A 353 8.52 -9.01 -23.37
C THR A 353 7.11 -8.58 -22.95
N LEU A 354 6.18 -9.52 -22.73
CA LEU A 354 4.84 -9.21 -22.24
C LEU A 354 4.91 -8.49 -20.88
N ARG A 355 5.66 -9.07 -19.94
CA ARG A 355 5.89 -8.47 -18.62
C ARG A 355 6.52 -7.08 -18.73
N PHE A 356 7.54 -6.92 -19.59
CA PHE A 356 8.21 -5.65 -19.81
C PHE A 356 7.22 -4.57 -20.28
N ILE A 357 6.44 -4.86 -21.33
CA ILE A 357 5.48 -3.92 -21.91
C ILE A 357 4.39 -3.56 -20.91
N THR A 358 3.73 -4.56 -20.32
CA THR A 358 2.60 -4.35 -19.39
C THR A 358 3.00 -3.50 -18.19
N ARG A 359 4.15 -3.78 -17.58
CA ARG A 359 4.61 -3.05 -16.39
C ARG A 359 5.07 -1.62 -16.72
N ASN A 360 5.73 -1.41 -17.86
CA ASN A 360 6.07 -0.05 -18.31
C ASN A 360 4.81 0.77 -18.62
N ILE A 361 3.80 0.19 -19.27
CA ILE A 361 2.53 0.90 -19.54
C ILE A 361 1.87 1.33 -18.23
N TYR A 362 1.86 0.46 -17.21
CA TYR A 362 1.31 0.80 -15.90
C TYR A 362 2.07 1.93 -15.20
N VAL A 363 3.40 1.88 -15.18
CA VAL A 363 4.23 2.95 -14.61
C VAL A 363 4.01 4.26 -15.36
N ALA A 364 3.96 4.22 -16.69
CA ALA A 364 3.68 5.39 -17.53
C ALA A 364 2.28 5.97 -17.25
N PHE A 365 1.27 5.11 -17.06
CA PHE A 365 -0.08 5.52 -16.71
C PHE A 365 -0.13 6.24 -15.36
N THR A 366 0.41 5.64 -14.31
CA THR A 366 0.43 6.26 -12.96
C THR A 366 1.22 7.58 -12.95
N MET A 367 2.34 7.65 -13.69
CA MET A 367 3.10 8.89 -13.89
C MET A 367 2.26 9.96 -14.61
N PHE A 368 1.58 9.62 -15.70
CA PHE A 368 0.75 10.54 -16.47
C PHE A 368 -0.37 11.13 -15.60
N VAL A 369 -1.10 10.28 -14.87
CA VAL A 369 -2.18 10.73 -13.98
C VAL A 369 -1.62 11.60 -12.85
N GLY A 370 -0.49 11.23 -12.24
CA GLY A 370 0.15 12.03 -11.19
C GLY A 370 0.65 13.40 -11.66
N ILE A 371 1.07 13.51 -12.92
CA ILE A 371 1.43 14.80 -13.54
C ILE A 371 0.20 15.67 -13.80
N THR A 372 -0.89 15.07 -14.31
CA THR A 372 -2.12 15.79 -14.66
C THR A 372 -2.90 16.25 -13.42
N PHE A 373 -2.90 15.45 -12.35
CA PHE A 373 -3.64 15.71 -11.11
C PHE A 373 -2.71 15.72 -9.88
N PRO A 374 -1.88 16.76 -9.68
CA PRO A 374 -0.91 16.80 -8.58
C PRO A 374 -1.53 16.97 -7.17
N PHE A 375 -2.86 17.08 -7.08
CA PHE A 375 -3.65 17.12 -5.83
C PHE A 375 -4.43 15.81 -5.60
N PHE A 376 -4.02 14.72 -6.25
CA PHE A 376 -4.70 13.41 -6.18
C PHE A 376 -4.82 12.84 -4.75
N SER A 377 -3.93 13.21 -3.83
CA SER A 377 -4.00 12.78 -2.42
C SER A 377 -5.30 13.18 -1.73
N GLY A 378 -5.79 14.40 -1.95
CA GLY A 378 -7.09 14.84 -1.43
C GLY A 378 -8.28 14.16 -2.12
N LEU A 379 -8.12 13.76 -3.39
CA LEU A 379 -9.13 13.03 -4.16
C LEU A 379 -9.29 11.59 -3.67
N LEU A 380 -8.18 10.95 -3.27
CA LEU A 380 -8.23 9.60 -2.69
C LEU A 380 -8.73 9.57 -1.26
N GLY A 381 -8.36 10.54 -0.40
CA GLY A 381 -8.96 10.62 0.94
C GLY A 381 -10.48 10.63 0.87
N PHE A 382 -11.04 11.44 -0.04
CA PHE A 382 -12.47 11.45 -0.33
C PHE A 382 -13.00 10.12 -0.91
N SER A 383 -12.24 9.47 -1.78
CA SER A 383 -12.64 8.20 -2.39
C SER A 383 -12.61 7.03 -1.39
N GLU A 384 -11.68 7.02 -0.44
CA GLU A 384 -11.57 5.97 0.57
C GLU A 384 -12.69 6.02 1.59
N ASP A 385 -13.18 7.22 1.94
CA ASP A 385 -14.40 7.40 2.74
C ASP A 385 -15.63 6.76 2.05
N LEU A 386 -15.69 6.82 0.72
CA LEU A 386 -16.72 6.15 -0.08
C LEU A 386 -16.48 4.63 -0.23
N LEU A 387 -15.23 4.18 0.00
CA LEU A 387 -14.78 2.78 -0.11
C LEU A 387 -14.64 2.07 1.25
N LEU A 388 -15.10 2.70 2.35
CA LEU A 388 -15.27 2.09 3.68
C LEU A 388 -16.04 0.74 3.73
N PRO A 389 -16.80 0.27 2.71
CA PRO A 389 -17.28 -1.11 2.70
C PRO A 389 -16.17 -2.18 2.76
N GLN A 390 -14.89 -1.84 2.51
CA GLN A 390 -13.78 -2.79 2.65
C GLN A 390 -13.59 -3.30 4.09
N GLN A 391 -13.96 -2.53 5.12
CA GLN A 391 -13.93 -3.01 6.51
C GLN A 391 -15.14 -3.89 6.88
N HIS A 392 -16.20 -3.88 6.07
CA HIS A 392 -17.39 -4.70 6.28
C HIS A 392 -17.29 -6.10 5.68
N ILE A 393 -16.32 -6.35 4.78
CA ILE A 393 -16.10 -7.66 4.17
C ILE A 393 -15.69 -8.69 5.22
N SER A 394 -15.00 -8.29 6.29
CA SER A 394 -14.63 -9.17 7.40
C SER A 394 -15.70 -9.31 8.49
N SER A 395 -16.82 -8.58 8.43
CA SER A 395 -17.94 -8.73 9.37
C SER A 395 -19.09 -9.58 8.80
N LEU A 396 -19.00 -9.99 7.53
CA LEU A 396 -20.02 -10.75 6.81
C LEU A 396 -19.59 -12.20 6.51
N ALA A 397 -18.38 -12.58 6.90
CA ALA A 397 -17.88 -13.95 6.97
C ALA A 397 -17.64 -14.32 8.43
#